data_AF-A0A352CK74-F1
#
_entry.id   AF-A0A352CK74-F1
#
_cell.length_a   1.000
_cell.length_b   1.000
_cell.length_c   1.000
_cell.angle_alpha   90.00
_cell.angle_beta   90.00
_cell.angle_gamma   90.00
#
_symmetry.space_group_name_H-M   'P 1'
#
loop_
_entity.id
_entity.type
_entity.pdbx_description
1 polymer ?
#
loop_
_entity_poly.entity_id
_entity_poly.type
_entity_poly.pdbx_seq_one_letter_code
_entity_poly.pdbx_strand_id
1 'polypeptide(L)'
;PSGFVEHPNIKTTTSIVDFIFRVLGYEYLGRTDLVHVLDKPEVMNTGADDWDEVPSNPLEYAKDPELSSIRITPAAGTAQPAKAAAPKAAAKVEKADSALDAMNAVAKNMQSDAPACNVCGNIMMRSGACYKCNNCGNQGGCG
;
A
#
# COMPACT_ATOMS: atom_id res chain seq x y z
N PRO A 1 17.39 10.16 -3.52
CA PRO A 1 18.09 9.67 -2.32
C PRO A 1 17.11 8.89 -1.43
N SER A 2 17.58 7.89 -0.71
CA SER A 2 16.79 7.19 0.31
C SER A 2 17.48 7.40 1.65
N GLY A 3 16.79 8.02 2.60
CA GLY A 3 17.35 8.46 3.88
C GLY A 3 17.30 9.98 4.05
N PHE A 4 18.24 10.53 4.82
CA PHE A 4 18.32 11.96 5.08
C PHE A 4 18.71 12.75 3.81
N VAL A 5 18.09 13.91 3.63
CA VAL A 5 18.36 14.80 2.48
C VAL A 5 18.57 16.23 2.97
N GLU A 6 19.44 16.96 2.29
CA GLU A 6 19.72 18.37 2.60
C GLU A 6 18.70 19.26 1.88
N HIS A 7 17.54 19.46 2.50
CA HIS A 7 16.52 20.40 2.04
C HIS A 7 15.82 21.07 3.23
N PRO A 8 15.53 22.38 3.18
CA PRO A 8 14.94 23.11 4.32
C PRO A 8 13.61 22.49 4.80
N ASN A 9 12.75 22.09 3.88
CA ASN A 9 11.40 21.58 4.19
C ASN A 9 11.27 20.04 4.14
N ILE A 10 12.29 19.31 3.66
CA ILE A 10 12.27 17.84 3.52
C ILE A 10 13.51 17.28 4.21
N LYS A 11 13.32 16.60 5.35
CA LYS A 11 14.44 16.06 6.14
C LYS A 11 14.83 14.64 5.75
N THR A 12 13.85 13.83 5.36
CA THR A 12 14.03 12.42 4.99
C THR A 12 13.12 12.04 3.83
N THR A 13 13.59 11.12 2.97
CA THR A 13 12.82 10.59 1.84
C THR A 13 12.96 9.08 1.71
N THR A 14 11.91 8.44 1.20
CA THR A 14 11.89 6.98 1.00
C THR A 14 12.53 6.59 -0.35
N SER A 15 12.53 7.51 -1.31
CA SER A 15 13.05 7.31 -2.67
C SER A 15 13.49 8.63 -3.32
N ILE A 16 14.30 8.56 -4.38
CA ILE A 16 14.61 9.70 -5.28
C ILE A 16 13.35 10.29 -5.90
N VAL A 17 12.39 9.43 -6.26
CA VAL A 17 11.14 9.84 -6.90
C VAL A 17 10.26 10.61 -5.92
N ASP A 18 10.18 10.14 -4.68
CA ASP A 18 9.50 10.82 -3.57
C ASP A 18 10.09 12.22 -3.34
N PHE A 19 11.41 12.33 -3.30
CA PHE A 19 12.07 13.63 -3.17
C PHE A 19 11.71 14.60 -4.30
N ILE A 20 11.77 14.15 -5.56
CA ILE A 20 11.45 14.98 -6.73
C ILE A 20 9.99 15.47 -6.68
N PHE A 21 9.03 14.59 -6.42
CA PHE A 21 7.63 14.98 -6.37
C PHE A 21 7.32 15.95 -5.23
N ARG A 22 7.96 15.78 -4.07
CA ARG A 22 7.82 16.69 -2.93
C ARG A 22 8.39 18.07 -3.23
N VAL A 23 9.57 18.16 -3.83
CA VAL A 23 10.20 19.43 -4.23
C VAL A 23 9.37 20.14 -5.30
N LEU A 24 8.98 19.42 -6.36
CA LEU A 24 8.17 20.00 -7.43
C LEU A 24 6.80 20.46 -6.93
N GLY A 25 6.16 19.66 -6.06
CA GLY A 25 4.89 20.02 -5.45
C GLY A 25 4.98 21.27 -4.58
N TYR A 26 6.07 21.40 -3.81
CA TYR A 26 6.30 22.54 -2.94
C TYR A 26 6.67 23.82 -3.71
N GLU A 27 7.65 23.75 -4.61
CA GLU A 27 8.18 24.93 -5.32
C GLU A 27 7.25 25.43 -6.43
N TYR A 28 6.65 24.52 -7.21
CA TYR A 28 5.91 24.90 -8.42
C TYR A 28 4.39 24.87 -8.26
N LEU A 29 3.87 23.99 -7.40
CA LEU A 29 2.42 23.88 -7.16
C LEU A 29 1.99 24.52 -5.83
N GLY A 30 2.95 24.99 -5.01
CA GLY A 30 2.67 25.57 -3.70
C GLY A 30 2.01 24.59 -2.71
N ARG A 31 2.08 23.27 -2.98
CA ARG A 31 1.49 22.26 -2.11
C ARG A 31 2.41 21.99 -0.93
N THR A 32 2.05 22.56 0.21
CA THR A 32 2.78 22.47 1.47
C THR A 32 2.48 21.18 2.25
N ASP A 33 1.45 20.43 1.88
CA ASP A 33 1.08 19.13 2.52
C ASP A 33 2.13 18.01 2.30
N LEU A 34 3.01 18.17 1.31
CA LEU A 34 4.00 17.16 0.96
C LEU A 34 5.30 17.26 1.78
N VAL A 35 5.49 18.33 2.55
CA VAL A 35 6.72 18.66 3.29
C VAL A 35 6.55 18.50 4.80
N HIS A 36 7.64 18.18 5.50
CA HIS A 36 7.61 17.88 6.94
C HIS A 36 7.65 19.14 7.81
N VAL A 37 8.23 20.23 7.30
CA VAL A 37 8.34 21.50 8.02
C VAL A 37 7.92 22.60 7.06
N LEU A 38 6.81 23.27 7.38
CA LEU A 38 6.34 24.44 6.65
C LEU A 38 6.93 25.69 7.32
N ASP A 39 7.65 26.51 6.55
CA ASP A 39 8.20 27.78 7.07
C ASP A 39 7.13 28.86 7.20
N LYS A 40 5.97 28.67 6.56
CA LYS A 40 4.78 29.49 6.71
C LYS A 40 3.63 28.63 7.24
N PRO A 41 3.18 28.82 8.48
CA PRO A 41 1.93 28.24 8.95
C PRO A 41 0.76 29.05 8.37
N GLU A 42 0.61 29.04 7.05
CA GLU A 42 -0.70 29.32 6.48
C GLU A 42 -1.49 28.03 6.67
N VAL A 43 -2.10 27.92 7.85
CA VAL A 43 -3.02 26.84 8.20
C VAL A 43 -4.23 27.01 7.27
N MET A 44 -4.15 26.45 6.07
CA MET A 44 -5.24 26.39 5.09
C MET A 44 -6.34 25.39 5.50
N ASN A 45 -6.42 25.05 6.80
CA ASN A 45 -7.40 24.14 7.36
C ASN A 45 -7.94 24.74 8.67
N THR A 46 -8.34 26.01 8.62
CA THR A 46 -9.08 26.68 9.69
C THR A 46 -10.59 26.45 9.61
N GLY A 47 -11.06 25.57 8.72
CA GLY A 47 -12.48 25.24 8.55
C GLY A 47 -13.34 26.40 8.04
N ALA A 48 -12.74 27.29 7.24
CA ALA A 48 -13.37 28.50 6.72
C ALA A 48 -13.42 28.54 5.19
N ASP A 49 -13.20 27.39 4.55
CA ASP A 49 -13.29 27.30 3.09
C ASP A 49 -14.76 27.23 2.67
N ASP A 50 -15.08 27.75 1.48
CA ASP A 50 -16.45 27.77 0.93
C ASP A 50 -17.10 26.37 0.78
N TRP A 51 -16.32 25.29 0.93
CA TRP A 51 -16.80 23.90 0.90
C TRP A 51 -17.11 23.32 2.29
N ASP A 52 -16.65 23.97 3.38
CA ASP A 52 -16.99 23.63 4.78
C ASP A 52 -18.36 24.21 5.20
N GLU A 53 -18.92 25.11 4.40
CA GLU A 53 -20.25 25.68 4.64
C GLU A 53 -21.33 24.63 4.35
N VAL A 54 -21.74 23.91 5.40
CA VAL A 54 -22.90 23.02 5.37
C VAL A 54 -24.11 23.88 4.95
N PRO A 55 -24.79 23.58 3.83
CA PRO A 55 -25.97 24.33 3.44
C PRO A 55 -27.00 24.23 4.56
N SER A 56 -27.33 25.34 5.19
CA SER A 56 -28.28 25.43 6.30
C SER A 56 -29.73 25.20 5.87
N ASN A 57 -29.97 24.53 4.74
CA ASN A 57 -31.29 24.15 4.25
C ASN A 57 -31.50 22.64 4.48
N PRO A 58 -32.21 22.20 5.52
CA PRO A 58 -32.29 20.80 5.94
C PRO A 58 -33.14 19.88 5.06
N LEU A 59 -33.57 20.32 3.87
CA LEU A 59 -34.69 19.68 3.17
C LEU A 59 -34.32 18.84 1.94
N GLU A 60 -33.03 18.72 1.57
CA GLU A 60 -32.66 18.05 0.31
C GLU A 60 -31.89 16.72 0.48
N TYR A 61 -31.49 16.35 1.70
CA TYR A 61 -30.63 15.16 1.92
C TYR A 61 -31.15 14.12 2.92
N ALA A 62 -32.44 14.17 3.27
CA ALA A 62 -33.11 13.10 4.00
C ALA A 62 -34.07 12.34 3.07
N LYS A 63 -33.50 11.54 2.15
CA LYS A 63 -34.25 10.47 1.50
C LYS A 63 -33.84 9.17 2.19
N ASP A 64 -34.68 8.74 3.12
CA ASP A 64 -34.49 7.48 3.84
C ASP A 64 -34.28 6.33 2.83
N PRO A 65 -33.24 5.50 3.00
CA PRO A 65 -33.11 4.30 2.20
C PRO A 65 -34.19 3.31 2.65
N GLU A 66 -35.25 3.15 1.85
CA GLU A 66 -36.25 2.12 2.09
C GLU A 66 -35.58 0.74 2.08
N LEU A 67 -35.56 0.12 3.26
CA LEU A 67 -35.03 -1.21 3.50
C LEU A 67 -35.74 -2.22 2.58
N SER A 68 -35.02 -2.73 1.59
CA SER A 68 -35.50 -3.79 0.70
C SER A 68 -35.79 -5.05 1.52
N SER A 69 -37.07 -5.38 1.70
CA SER A 69 -37.51 -6.63 2.34
C SER A 69 -37.31 -7.82 1.41
N ILE A 70 -36.06 -8.24 1.21
CA ILE A 70 -35.77 -9.52 0.55
C ILE A 70 -35.97 -10.61 1.60
N ARG A 71 -37.14 -11.27 1.55
CA ARG A 71 -37.45 -12.45 2.37
C ARG A 71 -36.99 -13.70 1.62
N ILE A 72 -35.93 -14.34 2.09
CA ILE A 72 -35.52 -15.66 1.59
C ILE A 72 -36.41 -16.72 2.24
N THR A 73 -37.31 -17.32 1.47
CA THR A 73 -38.02 -18.56 1.82
C THR A 73 -37.22 -19.75 1.28
N PRO A 74 -36.81 -20.74 2.12
CA PRO A 74 -36.31 -22.00 1.60
C PRO A 74 -37.50 -22.84 1.12
N ALA A 75 -37.60 -23.04 -0.19
CA ALA A 75 -38.57 -23.99 -0.75
C ALA A 75 -38.05 -25.41 -0.53
N ALA A 76 -38.73 -26.14 0.35
CA ALA A 76 -38.68 -27.60 0.41
C ALA A 76 -39.16 -28.17 -0.93
N GLY A 77 -38.39 -29.11 -1.50
CA GLY A 77 -38.44 -29.43 -2.93
C GLY A 77 -39.42 -30.51 -3.38
N THR A 78 -39.30 -30.87 -4.66
CA THR A 78 -39.51 -32.23 -5.23
C THR A 78 -38.97 -32.31 -6.67
N ALA A 79 -38.18 -33.36 -6.95
CA ALA A 79 -37.92 -34.13 -8.18
C ALA A 79 -38.01 -33.48 -9.60
N GLN A 80 -36.96 -33.61 -10.43
CA GLN A 80 -36.70 -34.76 -11.35
C GLN A 80 -35.45 -34.50 -12.24
N PRO A 81 -34.59 -35.50 -12.57
CA PRO A 81 -33.41 -35.30 -13.42
C PRO A 81 -33.68 -35.69 -14.88
N ALA A 82 -33.38 -34.79 -15.82
CA ALA A 82 -33.29 -35.11 -17.25
C ALA A 82 -31.83 -35.01 -17.71
N LYS A 83 -31.32 -36.14 -18.25
CA LYS A 83 -30.02 -36.25 -18.90
C LYS A 83 -30.00 -35.48 -20.22
N ALA A 84 -28.96 -34.69 -20.46
CA ALA A 84 -28.42 -34.42 -21.79
C ALA A 84 -26.91 -34.22 -21.68
N ALA A 85 -26.18 -34.75 -22.66
CA ALA A 85 -24.74 -34.99 -22.63
C ALA A 85 -23.90 -33.86 -23.29
N ALA A 86 -22.70 -33.61 -22.70
CA ALA A 86 -21.38 -33.22 -23.26
C ALA A 86 -21.26 -32.03 -24.27
N PRO A 87 -20.10 -31.31 -24.38
CA PRO A 87 -18.73 -31.74 -24.07
C PRO A 87 -17.84 -30.73 -23.31
N LYS A 88 -16.58 -31.17 -23.15
CA LYS A 88 -15.48 -30.70 -22.29
C LYS A 88 -14.87 -29.36 -22.68
N ALA A 89 -14.45 -28.58 -21.67
CA ALA A 89 -13.18 -27.84 -21.65
C ALA A 89 -12.86 -27.38 -20.21
N ALA A 90 -12.36 -28.30 -19.36
CA ALA A 90 -11.71 -27.90 -18.11
C ALA A 90 -10.26 -27.58 -18.43
N ALA A 91 -9.94 -26.30 -18.55
CA ALA A 91 -8.57 -25.83 -18.46
C ALA A 91 -8.01 -26.23 -17.08
N LYS A 92 -6.91 -26.97 -17.07
CA LYS A 92 -6.12 -27.23 -15.86
C LYS A 92 -5.67 -25.86 -15.30
N VAL A 93 -6.30 -25.41 -14.23
CA VAL A 93 -5.71 -24.43 -13.32
C VAL A 93 -4.84 -25.24 -12.37
N GLU A 94 -3.63 -25.55 -12.81
CA GLU A 94 -2.59 -26.03 -11.89
C GLU A 94 -1.48 -24.99 -11.85
N LYS A 95 -1.13 -24.60 -10.61
CA LYS A 95 -0.01 -23.74 -10.22
C LYS A 95 -0.24 -22.22 -10.12
N ALA A 96 -1.26 -21.79 -9.37
CA ALA A 96 -1.17 -20.50 -8.70
C ALA A 96 -0.49 -20.63 -7.32
N ASP A 97 -0.82 -21.68 -6.55
CA ASP A 97 -0.29 -21.86 -5.18
C ASP A 97 1.22 -22.12 -5.14
N SER A 98 1.74 -22.93 -6.07
CA SER A 98 3.17 -23.26 -6.11
C SER A 98 4.08 -22.10 -6.54
N ALA A 99 3.53 -21.07 -7.20
CA ALA A 99 4.33 -19.92 -7.61
C ALA A 99 4.56 -18.99 -6.42
N LEU A 100 3.52 -18.75 -5.62
CA LEU A 100 3.62 -18.01 -4.35
C LEU A 100 4.46 -18.77 -3.32
N ASP A 101 4.31 -20.09 -3.22
CA ASP A 101 5.09 -20.92 -2.30
C ASP A 101 6.59 -20.95 -2.67
N ALA A 102 6.91 -21.07 -3.97
CA ALA A 102 8.29 -20.96 -4.44
C ALA A 102 8.93 -19.60 -4.13
N MET A 103 8.17 -18.50 -4.30
CA MET A 103 8.63 -17.16 -3.95
C MET A 103 8.82 -16.99 -2.44
N ASN A 104 7.94 -17.59 -1.63
CA ASN A 104 7.99 -17.53 -0.17
C ASN A 104 9.15 -18.38 0.40
N ALA A 105 9.44 -19.54 -0.20
CA ALA A 105 10.57 -20.39 0.17
C ALA A 105 11.92 -19.72 -0.14
N VAL A 106 12.02 -18.99 -1.26
CA VAL A 106 13.22 -18.19 -1.59
C VAL A 106 13.36 -17.01 -0.63
N ALA A 107 12.27 -16.30 -0.31
CA ALA A 107 12.29 -15.18 0.64
C ALA A 107 12.69 -15.61 2.06
N LYS A 108 12.17 -16.75 2.53
CA LYS A 108 12.45 -17.29 3.86
C LYS A 108 13.94 -17.60 4.07
N ASN A 109 14.61 -18.13 3.04
CA ASN A 109 16.04 -18.41 3.10
C ASN A 109 16.91 -17.15 2.98
N MET A 110 16.40 -16.05 2.42
CA MET A 110 17.18 -14.82 2.23
C MET A 110 17.06 -13.80 3.38
N GLN A 111 16.08 -13.95 4.30
CA GLN A 111 15.75 -12.86 5.23
C GLN A 111 15.52 -13.24 6.71
N SER A 112 15.45 -14.52 7.09
CA SER A 112 14.98 -14.90 8.44
C SER A 112 15.87 -14.46 9.62
N ASP A 113 17.19 -14.36 9.43
CA ASP A 113 18.16 -14.06 10.52
C ASP A 113 19.01 -12.81 10.24
N ALA A 114 18.62 -12.00 9.26
CA ALA A 114 19.46 -10.89 8.80
C ALA A 114 19.32 -9.67 9.72
N PRO A 115 20.39 -9.25 10.43
CA PRO A 115 20.33 -8.06 11.26
C PRO A 115 20.20 -6.79 10.39
N ALA A 116 19.63 -5.74 10.97
CA ALA A 116 19.66 -4.42 10.36
C ALA A 116 21.10 -3.89 10.30
N CYS A 117 21.44 -3.18 9.22
CA CYS A 117 22.77 -2.59 9.07
C CYS A 117 23.03 -1.54 10.16
N ASN A 118 24.15 -1.66 10.88
CA ASN A 118 24.55 -0.71 11.92
C ASN A 118 24.98 0.67 11.38
N VAL A 119 25.14 0.82 10.06
CA VAL A 119 25.55 2.08 9.42
C VAL A 119 24.34 2.83 8.87
N CYS A 120 23.46 2.17 8.12
CA CYS A 120 22.35 2.83 7.42
C CYS A 120 20.96 2.27 7.75
N GLY A 121 20.84 1.34 8.70
CA GLY A 121 19.56 0.79 9.17
C GLY A 121 18.83 -0.15 8.18
N ASN A 122 19.30 -0.29 6.94
CA ASN A 122 18.65 -1.17 5.96
C ASN A 122 18.91 -2.65 6.29
N ILE A 123 17.93 -3.53 6.03
CA ILE A 123 18.06 -4.97 6.24
C ILE A 123 19.20 -5.50 5.38
N MET A 124 20.14 -6.22 6.01
CA MET A 124 21.27 -6.80 5.30
C MET A 124 20.84 -8.05 4.53
N MET A 125 21.55 -8.38 3.45
CA MET A 125 21.31 -9.59 2.67
C MET A 125 22.46 -10.57 2.87
N ARG A 126 22.13 -11.85 3.01
CA ARG A 126 23.11 -12.93 3.15
C ARG A 126 23.90 -13.09 1.85
N SER A 127 25.23 -13.08 1.96
CA SER A 127 26.19 -13.34 0.89
C SER A 127 27.13 -14.45 1.33
N GLY A 128 26.63 -15.69 1.36
CA GLY A 128 27.34 -16.85 1.91
C GLY A 128 27.28 -16.89 3.44
N ALA A 129 28.44 -17.01 4.09
CA ALA A 129 28.55 -16.94 5.54
C ALA A 129 28.45 -15.50 6.09
N CYS A 130 28.58 -14.49 5.23
CA CYS A 130 28.54 -13.07 5.58
C CYS A 130 27.18 -12.44 5.29
N TYR A 131 26.97 -11.24 5.84
CA TYR A 131 25.92 -10.31 5.44
C TYR A 131 26.51 -9.08 4.77
N LYS A 132 25.85 -8.59 3.71
CA LYS A 132 26.20 -7.32 3.04
C LYS A 132 24.99 -6.39 3.00
N CYS A 133 25.24 -5.10 3.18
CA CYS A 133 24.23 -4.07 2.98
C CYS A 133 24.26 -3.56 1.54
N ASN A 134 23.16 -3.73 0.79
CA ASN A 134 23.05 -3.25 -0.58
C ASN A 134 22.91 -1.71 -0.69
N ASN A 135 22.67 -1.01 0.41
CA ASN A 135 22.44 0.44 0.40
C ASN A 135 23.72 1.25 0.72
N CYS A 136 24.53 0.79 1.67
CA CYS A 136 25.76 1.51 2.08
C CYS A 136 27.06 0.70 1.87
N GLY A 137 26.96 -0.54 1.38
CA GLY A 137 28.12 -1.40 1.14
C GLY A 137 28.76 -1.99 2.40
N ASN A 138 28.27 -1.69 3.61
CA ASN A 138 28.82 -2.26 4.84
C ASN A 138 28.61 -3.79 4.90
N GLN A 139 29.60 -4.51 5.44
CA GLN A 139 29.64 -5.96 5.50
C GLN A 139 29.94 -6.44 6.93
N GLY A 140 29.24 -7.48 7.39
CA GLY A 140 29.30 -7.94 8.77
C GLY A 140 28.87 -9.39 8.94
N GLY A 141 29.14 -9.97 10.11
CA GLY A 141 28.71 -11.33 10.46
C GLY A 141 29.38 -12.45 9.67
N CYS A 142 30.59 -12.24 9.14
CA CYS A 142 31.39 -13.29 8.51
C CYS A 142 32.00 -14.19 9.60
N GLY A 143 31.40 -15.36 9.82
CA GLY A 143 31.94 -16.45 10.63
C GLY A 143 32.33 -17.65 9.79
#